data_AF-A9PBB7-F1
#
_entry.id   AF-A9PBB7-F1
#
_cell.length_a   1.000
_cell.length_b   1.000
_cell.length_c   1.000
_cell.angle_alpha   90.00
_cell.angle_beta   90.00
_cell.angle_gamma   90.00
#
_symmetry.space_group_name_H-M   'P 1'
#
loop_
_entity.id
_entity.type
_entity.pdbx_description
1 polymer ?
#
loop_
_entity_poly.entity_id
_entity_poly.type
_entity_poly.pdbx_seq_one_letter_code
_entity_poly.pdbx_strand_id
1 'polypeptide(L)'
;MFKKFSSDEVSSQNQVKASVQRKIRQSIADEYPGLEPVLDDLLPKKSPLIVVKCQNHLNLVVVNNVPLFFNIRDGPYMPTLRLLHQYPNIMKKLQVDRGAIKFVLSGANIMCPGLTSPGGALDDEVDAETPVAIMAEGKQHALAIGFTKMSAKDIKTINKGIGVDNMHYLNDGLWKLHYADGAFGLRFSPRKTAVLSFIQDRKSIYYLPRRGYADVLSPDVAKVVCVKCSLLVVTFFPCTQQKLILPCRSTV
;
A
#
# COMPACT_ATOMS: atom_id res chain seq x y z
N MET A 1 -0.38 -16.64 -5.20
CA MET A 1 0.94 -16.61 -5.88
C MET A 1 2.12 -16.44 -4.90
N PHE A 2 2.08 -15.49 -3.97
CA PHE A 2 3.21 -15.16 -3.08
C PHE A 2 3.38 -16.05 -1.82
N LYS A 3 2.94 -17.31 -1.84
CA LYS A 3 2.91 -18.15 -0.63
C LYS A 3 4.31 -18.46 -0.07
N LYS A 4 5.30 -18.59 -0.95
CA LYS A 4 6.71 -18.84 -0.58
C LYS A 4 7.63 -17.65 -0.84
N PHE A 5 7.06 -16.50 -1.18
CA PHE A 5 7.84 -15.34 -1.59
C PHE A 5 8.75 -14.86 -0.46
N SER A 6 10.06 -14.94 -0.68
CA SER A 6 11.12 -14.44 0.19
C SER A 6 11.98 -13.41 -0.55
N SER A 7 12.87 -12.73 0.17
CA SER A 7 13.87 -11.80 -0.40
C SER A 7 14.73 -12.44 -1.49
N ASP A 8 14.90 -13.76 -1.47
CA ASP A 8 15.78 -14.50 -2.36
C ASP A 8 15.16 -14.73 -3.75
N GLU A 9 13.85 -14.52 -3.90
CA GLU A 9 13.13 -14.61 -5.18
C GLU A 9 13.24 -13.33 -6.02
N VAL A 10 13.95 -12.32 -5.53
CA VAL A 10 14.21 -11.06 -6.23
C VAL A 10 15.39 -11.24 -7.19
N SER A 11 15.12 -11.18 -8.49
CA SER A 11 16.14 -11.36 -9.53
C SER A 11 16.92 -10.09 -9.84
N SER A 12 16.23 -8.95 -10.01
CA SER A 12 16.89 -7.68 -10.31
C SER A 12 16.01 -6.49 -9.92
N GLN A 13 16.63 -5.34 -9.69
CA GLN A 13 15.92 -4.10 -9.40
C GLN A 13 16.42 -3.04 -10.36
N ASN A 14 15.48 -2.45 -11.11
CA ASN A 14 15.81 -1.48 -12.13
C ASN A 14 15.07 -0.17 -11.85
N GLN A 15 15.81 0.93 -11.77
CA GLN A 15 15.21 2.24 -11.77
C GLN A 15 14.66 2.54 -13.17
N VAL A 16 13.38 2.90 -13.21
CA VAL A 16 12.65 3.10 -14.46
C VAL A 16 13.00 4.46 -15.06
N LYS A 17 13.25 4.48 -16.38
CA LYS A 17 13.46 5.73 -17.14
C LYS A 17 12.17 6.56 -17.15
N ALA A 18 12.29 7.89 -17.20
CA ALA A 18 11.15 8.81 -17.15
C ALA A 18 10.06 8.52 -18.21
N SER A 19 10.44 8.05 -19.41
CA SER A 19 9.49 7.68 -20.46
C SER A 19 8.62 6.49 -20.06
N VAL A 20 9.22 5.45 -19.48
CA VAL A 20 8.52 4.25 -19.03
C VAL A 20 7.69 4.55 -17.78
N GLN A 21 8.19 5.39 -16.87
CA GLN A 21 7.42 5.84 -15.71
C GLN A 21 6.10 6.51 -16.10
N ARG A 22 6.11 7.35 -17.15
CA ARG A 22 4.89 7.97 -17.69
C ARG A 22 3.93 6.93 -18.26
N LYS A 23 4.44 5.92 -18.98
CA LYS A 23 3.62 4.83 -19.51
C LYS A 23 2.94 4.04 -18.39
N ILE A 24 3.69 3.63 -17.37
CA ILE A 24 3.15 2.89 -16.20
C ILE A 24 2.06 3.72 -15.52
N ARG A 25 2.31 5.00 -15.29
CA ARG A 25 1.33 5.89 -14.67
C ARG A 25 0.05 6.03 -15.51
N GLN A 26 0.18 6.12 -16.83
CA GLN A 26 -0.97 6.17 -17.72
C GLN A 26 -1.78 4.87 -17.65
N SER A 27 -1.12 3.71 -17.75
CA SER A 27 -1.79 2.41 -17.64
C SER A 27 -2.55 2.26 -16.32
N ILE A 28 -1.97 2.69 -15.19
CA ILE A 28 -2.63 2.64 -13.89
C ILE A 28 -3.83 3.61 -13.82
N ALA A 29 -3.73 4.79 -14.44
CA ALA A 29 -4.83 5.76 -14.47
C ALA A 29 -6.01 5.26 -15.32
N ASP A 30 -5.72 4.64 -16.46
CA ASP A 30 -6.73 4.06 -17.35
C ASP A 30 -7.47 2.90 -16.67
N GLU A 31 -6.75 2.10 -15.88
CA GLU A 31 -7.27 0.89 -15.21
C GLU A 31 -8.01 1.22 -13.91
N TYR A 32 -7.61 2.28 -13.20
CA TYR A 32 -8.21 2.72 -11.93
C TYR A 32 -8.52 4.22 -11.94
N PRO A 33 -9.63 4.65 -12.59
CA PRO A 33 -9.99 6.07 -12.66
C PRO A 33 -10.25 6.69 -11.28
N GLY A 34 -10.69 5.89 -10.30
CA GLY A 34 -10.89 6.36 -8.92
C GLY A 34 -9.61 6.78 -8.19
N LEU A 35 -8.43 6.47 -8.74
CA LEU A 35 -7.13 6.83 -8.18
C LEU A 35 -6.58 8.15 -8.73
N GLU A 36 -7.19 8.73 -9.77
CA GLU A 36 -6.72 9.96 -10.43
C GLU A 36 -6.35 11.11 -9.48
N PRO A 37 -7.15 11.48 -8.47
CA PRO A 37 -6.80 12.58 -7.57
C PRO A 37 -5.63 12.27 -6.63
N VAL A 38 -5.37 10.99 -6.35
CA VAL A 38 -4.32 10.53 -5.41
C VAL A 38 -3.06 10.10 -6.16
N LEU A 39 -3.14 9.95 -7.48
CA LEU A 39 -2.06 9.42 -8.30
C LEU A 39 -0.79 10.28 -8.25
N ASP A 40 -0.92 11.60 -8.09
CA ASP A 40 0.22 12.50 -7.93
C ASP A 40 0.95 12.33 -6.59
N ASP A 41 0.23 11.96 -5.54
CA ASP A 41 0.80 11.70 -4.21
C ASP A 41 1.43 10.30 -4.13
N LEU A 42 0.79 9.31 -4.75
CA LEU A 42 1.29 7.92 -4.79
C LEU A 42 2.46 7.75 -5.75
N LEU A 43 2.37 8.34 -6.95
CA LEU A 43 3.36 8.24 -8.02
C LEU A 43 3.86 9.64 -8.43
N PRO A 44 4.63 10.31 -7.55
CA PRO A 44 5.13 11.64 -7.83
C PRO A 44 6.13 11.61 -9.00
N LYS A 45 5.93 12.52 -9.97
CA LYS A 45 6.73 12.61 -11.20
C LYS A 45 8.23 12.83 -10.97
N LYS A 46 8.59 13.35 -9.79
CA LYS A 46 9.97 13.65 -9.40
C LYS A 46 10.65 12.49 -8.66
N SER A 47 9.90 11.53 -8.11
CA SER A 47 10.49 10.43 -7.36
C SER A 47 10.93 9.30 -8.30
N PRO A 48 12.09 8.67 -8.05
CA PRO A 48 12.52 7.50 -8.79
C PRO A 48 11.56 6.33 -8.55
N LEU A 49 10.95 5.83 -9.63
CA LEU A 49 10.17 4.60 -9.62
C LEU A 49 11.09 3.40 -9.88
N ILE A 50 11.03 2.41 -9.01
CA ILE A 50 11.85 1.19 -9.09
C ILE A 50 10.95 0.03 -9.45
N VAL A 51 11.31 -0.70 -10.50
CA VAL A 51 10.65 -1.97 -10.83
C VAL A 51 11.56 -3.10 -10.40
N VAL A 52 11.04 -3.91 -9.48
CA VAL A 52 11.71 -5.11 -9.00
C VAL A 52 11.18 -6.31 -9.77
N LYS A 53 12.08 -6.99 -10.47
CA LYS A 53 11.78 -8.23 -11.18
C LYS A 53 12.02 -9.41 -10.24
N CYS A 54 11.00 -10.23 -10.11
CA CYS A 54 10.99 -11.44 -9.30
C CYS A 54 10.92 -12.68 -10.21
N GLN A 55 11.15 -13.84 -9.62
CA GLN A 55 10.93 -15.12 -10.28
C GLN A 55 9.46 -15.25 -10.74
N ASN A 56 9.21 -16.12 -11.73
CA ASN A 56 7.89 -16.32 -12.37
C ASN A 56 7.37 -15.11 -13.18
N HIS A 57 8.27 -14.26 -13.69
CA HIS A 57 7.94 -13.08 -14.49
C HIS A 57 7.08 -12.06 -13.73
N LEU A 58 7.25 -11.99 -12.42
CA LEU A 58 6.52 -11.06 -11.58
C LEU A 58 7.29 -9.75 -11.46
N ASN A 59 6.60 -8.64 -11.71
CA ASN A 59 7.17 -7.30 -11.67
C ASN A 59 6.48 -6.50 -10.55
N LEU A 60 7.25 -6.05 -9.56
CA LEU A 60 6.76 -5.19 -8.48
C LEU A 60 7.12 -3.74 -8.78
N VAL A 61 6.15 -2.84 -8.68
CA VAL A 61 6.34 -1.39 -8.78
C VAL A 61 6.50 -0.84 -7.36
N VAL A 62 7.70 -0.34 -7.08
CA VAL A 62 8.11 0.17 -5.78
C VAL A 62 8.44 1.65 -5.88
N VAL A 63 7.85 2.45 -4.98
CA VAL A 63 8.11 3.89 -4.86
C VAL A 63 8.43 4.20 -3.41
N ASN A 64 9.51 4.94 -3.15
CA ASN A 64 9.96 5.26 -1.78
C ASN A 64 10.06 4.00 -0.88
N ASN A 65 10.58 2.90 -1.43
CA ASN A 65 10.70 1.59 -0.79
C ASN A 65 9.35 0.93 -0.42
N VAL A 66 8.25 1.42 -1.00
CA VAL A 66 6.90 0.87 -0.82
C VAL A 66 6.43 0.15 -2.07
N PRO A 67 6.12 -1.17 -2.00
CA PRO A 67 5.46 -1.86 -3.11
C PRO A 67 4.00 -1.39 -3.21
N LEU A 68 3.68 -0.72 -4.31
CA LEU A 68 2.34 -0.17 -4.55
C LEU A 68 1.52 -1.06 -5.47
N PHE A 69 2.12 -1.49 -6.57
CA PHE A 69 1.49 -2.32 -7.58
C PHE A 69 2.37 -3.52 -7.94
N PHE A 70 1.75 -4.57 -8.46
CA PHE A 70 2.43 -5.71 -9.06
C PHE A 70 1.81 -6.05 -10.42
N ASN A 71 2.60 -6.64 -11.28
CA ASN A 71 2.21 -7.10 -12.60
C ASN A 71 2.80 -8.49 -12.82
N ILE A 72 2.12 -9.33 -13.59
CA ILE A 72 2.58 -10.65 -14.01
C ILE A 72 2.78 -10.59 -15.53
N ARG A 73 4.01 -10.81 -15.99
CA ARG A 73 4.41 -10.68 -17.40
C ARG A 73 4.04 -9.28 -17.94
N ASP A 74 3.07 -9.23 -18.84
CA ASP A 74 2.50 -8.02 -19.47
C ASP A 74 1.00 -7.88 -19.16
N GLY A 75 0.58 -8.40 -18.00
CA GLY A 75 -0.81 -8.32 -17.54
C GLY A 75 -1.20 -6.93 -17.00
N PRO A 76 -2.42 -6.82 -16.45
CA PRO A 76 -2.88 -5.60 -15.79
C PRO A 76 -2.06 -5.30 -14.53
N TYR A 77 -1.95 -4.02 -14.15
CA TYR A 77 -1.32 -3.65 -12.88
C TYR A 77 -2.31 -3.87 -11.76
N MET A 78 -1.97 -4.71 -10.79
CA MET A 78 -2.80 -4.96 -9.62
C MET A 78 -2.23 -4.22 -8.40
N PRO A 79 -3.06 -3.53 -7.60
CA PRO A 79 -2.57 -2.87 -6.39
C PRO A 79 -2.14 -3.90 -5.35
N THR A 80 -1.37 -3.50 -4.35
CA THR A 80 -1.14 -4.33 -3.16
C THR A 80 -2.34 -4.27 -2.21
N LEU A 81 -2.50 -5.28 -1.35
CA LEU A 81 -3.59 -5.28 -0.35
C LEU A 81 -3.53 -4.06 0.57
N ARG A 82 -2.31 -3.57 0.88
CA ARG A 82 -2.12 -2.38 1.71
C ARG A 82 -2.67 -1.12 1.05
N LEU A 83 -2.43 -0.96 -0.26
CA LEU A 83 -2.97 0.16 -1.02
C LEU A 83 -4.50 0.06 -1.11
N LEU A 84 -5.01 -1.14 -1.36
CA LEU A 84 -6.45 -1.41 -1.43
C LEU A 84 -7.16 -1.17 -0.08
N HIS A 85 -6.50 -1.39 1.06
CA HIS A 85 -7.06 -1.06 2.37
C HIS A 85 -7.15 0.45 2.63
N GLN A 86 -6.25 1.26 2.07
CA GLN A 86 -6.33 2.72 2.14
C GLN A 86 -7.43 3.27 1.22
N TYR A 87 -7.55 2.68 0.02
CA TYR A 87 -8.50 3.10 -0.99
C TYR A 87 -9.40 1.93 -1.41
N PRO A 88 -10.42 1.57 -0.61
CA PRO A 88 -11.24 0.39 -0.86
C PRO A 88 -12.14 0.51 -2.09
N ASN A 89 -12.35 1.72 -2.62
CA ASN A 89 -13.30 1.97 -3.72
C ASN A 89 -12.65 1.99 -5.10
N ILE A 90 -11.35 1.67 -5.21
CA ILE A 90 -10.63 1.66 -6.49
C ILE A 90 -11.01 0.47 -7.38
N MET A 91 -11.53 -0.61 -6.78
CA MET A 91 -11.76 -1.89 -7.46
C MET A 91 -13.16 -2.41 -7.18
N LYS A 92 -13.67 -3.20 -8.13
CA LYS A 92 -14.87 -4.01 -7.97
C LYS A 92 -14.66 -5.04 -6.86
N LYS A 93 -15.67 -5.22 -6.02
CA LYS A 93 -15.63 -6.05 -4.81
C LYS A 93 -16.47 -7.31 -5.04
N LEU A 94 -15.91 -8.47 -4.70
CA LEU A 94 -16.63 -9.74 -4.62
C LEU A 94 -16.56 -10.23 -3.18
N GLN A 95 -17.70 -10.65 -2.63
CA GLN A 95 -17.76 -11.17 -1.27
C GLN A 95 -17.80 -12.70 -1.29
N VAL A 96 -16.92 -13.31 -0.48
CA VAL A 96 -16.89 -14.76 -0.25
C VAL A 96 -17.58 -15.14 1.05
N ASP A 97 -18.14 -16.34 1.05
CA ASP A 97 -18.73 -16.99 2.23
C ASP A 97 -17.73 -17.16 3.38
N ARG A 98 -18.24 -17.26 4.61
CA ARG A 98 -17.46 -17.57 5.82
C ARG A 98 -16.65 -18.85 5.68
N GLY A 99 -17.20 -19.88 5.04
CA GLY A 99 -16.52 -21.15 4.84
C GLY A 99 -15.26 -21.04 3.96
N ALA A 100 -15.26 -20.11 3.00
CA ALA A 100 -14.17 -19.93 2.05
C ALA A 100 -12.98 -19.15 2.64
N ILE A 101 -13.19 -18.34 3.69
CA ILE A 101 -12.19 -17.42 4.26
C ILE A 101 -10.88 -18.13 4.61
N LYS A 102 -10.95 -19.28 5.29
CA LYS A 102 -9.77 -20.05 5.70
C LYS A 102 -8.93 -20.52 4.51
N PHE A 103 -9.59 -20.89 3.41
CA PHE A 103 -8.94 -21.39 2.21
C PHE A 103 -8.31 -20.26 1.40
N VAL A 104 -8.98 -19.11 1.30
CA VAL A 104 -8.44 -17.91 0.63
C VAL A 104 -7.18 -17.41 1.33
N LEU A 105 -7.18 -17.37 2.67
CA LEU A 105 -6.00 -17.03 3.48
C LEU A 105 -4.87 -18.06 3.39
N SER A 106 -5.15 -19.26 2.88
CA SER A 106 -4.14 -20.29 2.62
C SER A 106 -3.58 -20.22 1.19
N GLY A 107 -4.06 -19.27 0.38
CA GLY A 107 -3.70 -19.06 -1.02
C GLY A 107 -4.47 -19.91 -2.02
N ALA A 108 -5.61 -20.50 -1.63
CA ALA A 108 -6.45 -21.24 -2.56
C ALA A 108 -7.22 -20.30 -3.51
N ASN A 109 -7.56 -20.81 -4.69
CA ASN A 109 -8.45 -20.12 -5.63
C ASN A 109 -9.89 -20.11 -5.12
N ILE A 110 -10.67 -19.15 -5.59
CA ILE A 110 -12.08 -18.99 -5.21
C ILE A 110 -12.94 -19.77 -6.20
N MET A 111 -13.67 -20.74 -5.67
CA MET A 111 -14.60 -21.56 -6.43
C MET A 111 -15.95 -20.87 -6.58
N CYS A 112 -16.67 -21.10 -7.68
CA CYS A 112 -17.98 -20.51 -7.94
C CYS A 112 -18.99 -20.67 -6.77
N PRO A 113 -19.10 -21.86 -6.11
CA PRO A 113 -20.00 -22.03 -4.97
C PRO A 113 -19.72 -21.12 -3.77
N GLY A 114 -18.46 -20.67 -3.61
CA GLY A 114 -18.09 -19.76 -2.52
C GLY A 114 -18.56 -18.31 -2.72
N LEU A 115 -18.99 -17.98 -3.95
CA LEU A 115 -19.50 -16.66 -4.32
C LEU A 115 -21.04 -16.66 -4.44
N THR A 116 -21.66 -17.78 -4.79
CA THR A 116 -23.13 -17.91 -4.99
C THR A 116 -23.90 -18.31 -3.74
N SER A 117 -23.20 -18.67 -2.66
CA SER A 117 -23.77 -18.95 -1.34
C SER A 117 -24.54 -17.75 -0.75
N PRO A 118 -25.38 -17.93 0.29
CA PRO A 118 -26.11 -16.82 0.92
C PRO A 118 -25.22 -15.72 1.53
N GLY A 119 -23.97 -16.06 1.91
CA GLY A 119 -22.97 -15.11 2.38
C GLY A 119 -22.11 -14.49 1.28
N GLY A 120 -22.26 -14.97 0.05
CA GLY A 120 -21.54 -14.49 -1.12
C GLY A 120 -22.29 -13.36 -1.83
N ALA A 121 -21.55 -12.40 -2.36
CA ALA A 121 -22.11 -11.30 -3.14
C ALA A 121 -21.24 -11.07 -4.38
N LEU A 122 -21.87 -11.05 -5.55
CA LEU A 122 -21.23 -10.69 -6.80
C LEU A 122 -21.87 -9.43 -7.38
N ASP A 123 -21.01 -8.57 -7.91
CA ASP A 123 -21.42 -7.49 -8.81
C ASP A 123 -21.56 -8.07 -10.23
N ASP A 124 -22.73 -7.90 -10.84
CA ASP A 124 -23.07 -8.45 -12.16
C ASP A 124 -22.36 -7.74 -13.32
N GLU A 125 -21.73 -6.60 -13.05
CA GLU A 125 -20.96 -5.82 -14.03
C GLU A 125 -19.52 -6.33 -14.20
N VAL A 126 -19.11 -7.37 -13.48
CA VAL A 126 -17.74 -7.88 -13.55
C VAL A 126 -17.59 -8.89 -14.67
N ASP A 127 -16.79 -8.51 -15.67
CA ASP A 127 -16.40 -9.37 -16.79
C ASP A 127 -15.29 -10.36 -16.40
N ALA A 128 -15.04 -11.31 -17.30
CA ALA A 128 -13.87 -12.19 -17.20
C ALA A 128 -12.57 -11.37 -17.35
N GLU A 129 -11.46 -11.92 -16.85
CA GLU A 129 -10.12 -11.31 -16.96
C GLU A 129 -9.96 -9.94 -16.31
N THR A 130 -10.74 -9.67 -15.26
CA THR A 130 -10.75 -8.41 -14.53
C THR A 130 -10.15 -8.58 -13.12
N PRO A 131 -9.30 -7.65 -12.64
CA PRO A 131 -8.82 -7.66 -11.27
C PRO A 131 -9.93 -7.28 -10.28
N VAL A 132 -10.10 -8.08 -9.22
CA VAL A 132 -11.18 -7.92 -8.24
C VAL A 132 -10.68 -8.00 -6.81
N ALA A 133 -11.34 -7.23 -5.93
CA ALA A 133 -11.07 -7.23 -4.50
C ALA A 133 -11.96 -8.29 -3.83
N ILE A 134 -11.34 -9.25 -3.13
CA ILE A 134 -12.07 -10.30 -2.42
C ILE A 134 -12.33 -9.86 -0.98
N MET A 135 -13.59 -9.60 -0.68
CA MET A 135 -14.12 -9.24 0.64
C MET A 135 -14.63 -10.49 1.35
N ALA A 136 -14.61 -10.47 2.69
CA ALA A 136 -15.21 -11.52 3.50
C ALA A 136 -16.54 -11.05 4.07
N GLU A 137 -17.49 -11.98 4.19
CA GLU A 137 -18.67 -11.74 5.02
C GLU A 137 -18.27 -11.33 6.45
N GLY A 138 -18.79 -10.18 6.91
CA GLY A 138 -18.54 -9.66 8.26
C GLY A 138 -17.16 -9.02 8.46
N LYS A 139 -16.40 -8.73 7.39
CA LYS A 139 -15.10 -8.02 7.47
C LYS A 139 -15.10 -6.77 6.58
N GLN A 140 -14.48 -5.71 7.10
CA GLN A 140 -14.39 -4.41 6.42
C GLN A 140 -13.24 -4.32 5.41
N HIS A 141 -12.23 -5.18 5.54
CA HIS A 141 -11.01 -5.13 4.73
C HIS A 141 -10.97 -6.29 3.73
N ALA A 142 -10.36 -6.06 2.57
CA ALA A 142 -10.13 -7.09 1.57
C ALA A 142 -9.17 -8.16 2.11
N LEU A 143 -9.52 -9.43 1.86
CA LEU A 143 -8.71 -10.58 2.24
C LEU A 143 -7.67 -10.92 1.18
N ALA A 144 -8.05 -10.76 -0.08
CA ALA A 144 -7.23 -11.13 -1.22
C ALA A 144 -7.56 -10.27 -2.43
N ILE A 145 -6.66 -10.30 -3.40
CA ILE A 145 -6.80 -9.75 -4.73
C ILE A 145 -6.88 -10.94 -5.67
N GLY A 146 -7.96 -10.96 -6.43
CA GLY A 146 -8.27 -12.01 -7.37
C GLY A 146 -8.23 -11.53 -8.81
N PHE A 147 -8.11 -12.49 -9.72
CA PHE A 147 -8.27 -12.27 -11.15
C PHE A 147 -9.39 -13.16 -11.67
N THR A 148 -10.44 -12.58 -12.26
CA THR A 148 -11.62 -13.35 -12.67
C THR A 148 -11.29 -14.24 -13.86
N LYS A 149 -11.65 -15.52 -13.76
CA LYS A 149 -11.56 -16.51 -14.85
C LYS A 149 -12.84 -16.58 -15.66
N MET A 150 -13.96 -16.30 -15.01
CA MET A 150 -15.31 -16.36 -15.57
C MET A 150 -16.02 -15.04 -15.28
N SER A 151 -16.99 -14.66 -16.12
CA SER A 151 -17.83 -13.50 -15.85
C SER A 151 -18.72 -13.74 -14.61
N ALA A 152 -19.15 -12.67 -13.94
CA ALA A 152 -20.04 -12.78 -12.79
C ALA A 152 -21.35 -13.52 -13.14
N LYS A 153 -21.87 -13.31 -14.36
CA LYS A 153 -23.07 -13.97 -14.88
C LYS A 153 -22.88 -15.47 -15.05
N ASP A 154 -21.72 -15.88 -15.57
CA ASP A 154 -21.38 -17.29 -15.76
C ASP A 154 -21.15 -17.98 -14.42
N ILE A 155 -20.54 -17.30 -13.45
CA ILE A 155 -20.35 -17.81 -12.09
C ILE A 155 -21.70 -18.14 -11.44
N LYS A 156 -22.70 -17.26 -11.58
CA LYS A 156 -24.06 -17.48 -11.08
C LYS A 156 -24.77 -18.64 -11.79
N THR A 157 -24.60 -18.76 -13.11
CA THR A 157 -25.32 -19.74 -13.93
C THR A 157 -24.73 -21.15 -13.83
N ILE A 158 -23.41 -21.29 -13.95
CA ILE A 158 -22.72 -22.58 -14.01
C ILE A 158 -22.48 -23.15 -12.61
N ASN A 159 -22.19 -22.28 -11.63
CA ASN A 159 -21.95 -22.60 -10.23
C ASN A 159 -20.96 -23.77 -9.98
N LYS A 160 -20.03 -24.00 -10.90
CA LYS A 160 -19.01 -25.06 -10.84
C LYS A 160 -17.69 -24.54 -11.39
N GLY A 161 -16.59 -25.05 -10.85
CA GLY A 161 -15.24 -24.69 -11.28
C GLY A 161 -14.66 -23.48 -10.55
N ILE A 162 -13.53 -23.00 -11.08
CA ILE A 162 -12.77 -21.88 -10.54
C ILE A 162 -13.35 -20.59 -11.12
N GLY A 163 -13.91 -19.74 -10.26
CA GLY A 163 -14.45 -18.44 -10.68
C GLY A 163 -13.38 -17.36 -10.68
N VAL A 164 -12.52 -17.35 -9.66
CA VAL A 164 -11.49 -16.32 -9.48
C VAL A 164 -10.18 -16.95 -9.01
N ASP A 165 -9.09 -16.64 -9.70
CA ASP A 165 -7.75 -17.05 -9.28
C ASP A 165 -7.22 -16.10 -8.21
N ASN A 166 -6.61 -16.66 -7.16
CA ASN A 166 -6.06 -15.88 -6.05
C ASN A 166 -4.62 -15.44 -6.33
N MET A 167 -4.42 -14.14 -6.55
CA MET A 167 -3.11 -13.58 -6.85
C MET A 167 -2.34 -13.29 -5.57
N HIS A 168 -2.90 -12.44 -4.71
CA HIS A 168 -2.28 -11.91 -3.50
C HIS A 168 -3.26 -11.98 -2.34
N TYR A 169 -2.84 -12.46 -1.17
CA TYR A 169 -3.72 -12.62 -0.01
C TYR A 169 -3.05 -12.16 1.28
N LEU A 170 -3.85 -11.90 2.31
CA LEU A 170 -3.35 -11.43 3.60
C LEU A 170 -2.38 -12.43 4.24
N ASN A 171 -1.27 -11.96 4.80
CA ASN A 171 -0.19 -12.77 5.38
C ASN A 171 0.62 -13.62 4.40
N ASP A 172 0.52 -13.36 3.09
CA ASP A 172 1.46 -13.93 2.15
C ASP A 172 2.85 -13.27 2.23
N GLY A 173 3.80 -13.76 1.43
CA GLY A 173 5.18 -13.26 1.45
C GLY A 173 5.28 -11.78 1.06
N LEU A 174 4.44 -11.30 0.14
CA LEU A 174 4.42 -9.89 -0.24
C LEU A 174 3.85 -9.01 0.88
N TRP A 175 2.82 -9.49 1.60
CA TRP A 175 2.26 -8.80 2.76
C TRP A 175 3.24 -8.70 3.93
N LYS A 176 4.00 -9.78 4.15
CA LYS A 176 5.03 -9.88 5.19
C LYS A 176 6.27 -9.07 4.85
N LEU A 177 6.48 -8.72 3.59
CA LEU A 177 7.61 -7.90 3.18
C LEU A 177 7.43 -6.49 3.76
N HIS A 178 8.00 -6.27 4.94
CA HIS A 178 7.92 -5.01 5.67
C HIS A 178 8.97 -4.03 5.17
N TYR A 179 8.60 -2.75 5.22
CA TYR A 179 9.43 -1.58 4.90
C TYR A 179 10.81 -1.56 5.58
N ALA A 180 10.98 -2.32 6.67
CA ALA A 180 12.11 -2.21 7.58
C ALA A 180 13.25 -3.21 7.31
N ASP A 181 13.03 -4.29 6.55
CA ASP A 181 14.00 -5.38 6.53
C ASP A 181 15.21 -5.14 5.62
N GLY A 182 15.29 -3.99 4.93
CA GLY A 182 16.32 -3.82 3.90
C GLY A 182 16.29 -4.96 2.87
N ALA A 183 15.14 -5.66 2.75
CA ALA A 183 14.97 -6.89 1.97
C ALA A 183 15.18 -6.66 0.47
N PHE A 184 15.06 -5.42 0.01
CA PHE A 184 15.41 -5.01 -1.34
C PHE A 184 16.82 -4.41 -1.46
N GLY A 185 17.67 -4.40 -0.43
CA GLY A 185 19.04 -3.90 -0.53
C GLY A 185 19.15 -2.45 -1.03
N LEU A 186 18.07 -1.66 -0.91
CA LEU A 186 18.02 -0.26 -1.33
C LEU A 186 18.84 0.59 -0.33
N ARG A 187 20.17 0.54 -0.45
CA ARG A 187 21.06 1.55 0.15
C ARG A 187 20.81 2.88 -0.54
N PHE A 188 19.78 3.58 -0.12
CA PHE A 188 19.73 5.02 -0.35
C PHE A 188 20.82 5.64 0.52
N SER A 189 21.88 6.14 -0.13
CA SER A 189 22.76 7.12 0.51
C SER A 189 21.88 8.24 1.06
N PRO A 190 22.00 8.61 2.34
CA PRO A 190 21.18 9.64 2.94
C PRO A 190 21.60 11.01 2.39
N ARG A 191 21.15 11.35 1.18
CA ARG A 191 21.10 12.75 0.74
C ARG A 191 19.80 13.33 1.27
N LYS A 192 19.91 13.94 2.46
CA LYS A 192 19.12 15.06 2.98
C LYS A 192 17.74 15.26 2.30
N THR A 193 16.76 14.44 2.64
CA THR A 193 15.36 14.82 2.49
C THR A 193 14.63 14.39 3.75
N ALA A 194 14.05 15.37 4.43
CA ALA A 194 13.41 15.22 5.72
C ALA A 194 12.32 14.13 5.68
N VAL A 195 12.44 13.17 6.58
CA VAL A 195 11.43 12.14 6.81
C VAL A 195 10.27 12.82 7.55
N LEU A 196 9.12 12.99 6.88
CA LEU A 196 7.86 13.18 7.58
C LEU A 196 7.44 11.82 8.14
N SER A 197 7.66 11.60 9.44
CA SER A 197 7.17 10.43 10.15
C SER A 197 5.69 10.62 10.48
N PHE A 198 4.82 9.84 9.82
CA PHE A 198 3.46 9.57 10.30
C PHE A 198 3.55 8.55 11.44
N ILE A 199 3.24 8.99 12.66
CA ILE A 199 3.11 8.11 13.82
C ILE A 199 1.66 7.62 13.84
N GLN A 200 1.47 6.31 13.70
CA GLN A 200 0.20 5.66 14.03
C GLN A 200 0.48 4.62 15.11
N ASP A 201 -0.07 4.92 16.29
CA ASP A 201 0.07 4.20 17.55
C ASP A 201 0.02 2.68 17.44
N ARG A 202 1.07 1.99 17.93
CA ARG A 202 0.96 0.76 18.73
C ARG A 202 2.14 0.63 19.70
N LYS A 203 1.87 0.97 20.97
CA LYS A 203 2.37 0.34 22.20
C LYS A 203 3.89 0.05 22.30
N SER A 204 4.57 0.97 22.98
CA SER A 204 5.66 0.74 23.96
C SER A 204 6.81 -0.21 23.58
N ILE A 205 7.89 0.36 23.04
CA ILE A 205 9.26 -0.14 23.29
C ILE A 205 10.11 1.05 23.73
N TYR A 206 10.42 1.10 25.01
CA TYR A 206 11.34 2.07 25.60
C TYR A 206 12.78 1.68 25.28
N TYR A 207 13.56 2.57 24.67
CA TYR A 207 15.02 2.50 24.69
C TYR A 207 15.52 3.52 25.73
N LEU A 208 15.97 3.01 26.88
CA LEU A 208 16.70 3.79 27.88
C LEU A 208 18.13 4.08 27.38
N PRO A 209 18.62 5.33 27.43
CA PRO A 209 20.04 5.58 27.33
C PRO A 209 20.75 5.10 28.60
N ARG A 210 21.80 4.28 28.44
CA ARG A 210 22.67 3.90 29.56
C ARG A 210 23.34 5.15 30.13
N ARG A 211 23.09 5.38 31.42
CA ARG A 211 23.71 6.35 32.36
C ARG A 211 23.07 7.75 32.41
N GLY A 212 22.19 7.91 33.41
CA GLY A 212 22.35 8.92 34.47
C GLY A 212 21.64 10.26 34.30
N TYR A 213 20.36 10.35 34.70
CA TYR A 213 19.80 11.18 35.79
C TYR A 213 18.27 11.05 35.71
N ALA A 214 17.60 10.79 36.83
CA ALA A 214 16.17 10.54 36.90
C ALA A 214 15.46 11.85 37.30
N ASP A 215 14.51 12.31 36.48
CA ASP A 215 13.49 13.26 36.91
C ASP A 215 12.13 12.85 36.36
N VAL A 216 11.16 12.79 37.27
CA VAL A 216 9.79 12.31 37.11
C VAL A 216 8.92 13.45 36.62
N LEU A 217 8.34 13.39 35.41
CA LEU A 217 7.27 14.32 35.00
C LEU A 217 6.21 13.68 34.08
N SER A 218 4.96 13.98 34.43
CA SER A 218 3.67 13.59 33.83
C SER A 218 3.40 14.23 32.45
N PRO A 219 2.36 13.78 31.73
CA PRO A 219 2.19 14.00 30.29
C PRO A 219 1.41 15.28 30.03
N ASP A 220 2.00 16.21 29.29
CA ASP A 220 1.34 17.21 28.44
C ASP A 220 2.38 18.30 28.17
N VAL A 221 3.12 18.17 27.07
CA VAL A 221 3.85 19.21 26.31
C VAL A 221 4.82 18.47 25.38
N ALA A 222 4.54 18.45 24.08
CA ALA A 222 5.51 18.00 23.09
C ALA A 222 6.51 19.14 22.82
N LYS A 223 7.72 19.04 23.37
CA LYS A 223 8.87 19.87 22.95
C LYS A 223 9.61 19.16 21.82
N VAL A 224 9.58 19.74 20.62
CA VAL A 224 10.50 19.35 19.52
C VAL A 224 11.80 20.12 19.72
N VAL A 225 12.84 19.45 20.23
CA VAL A 225 14.20 20.00 20.27
C VAL A 225 14.89 19.66 18.95
N CYS A 226 15.09 20.66 18.10
CA CYS A 226 15.85 20.54 16.86
C CYS A 226 17.36 20.68 17.17
N VAL A 227 18.09 19.56 17.26
CA VAL A 227 19.56 19.57 17.41
C VAL A 227 20.22 19.56 16.03
N LYS A 228 20.23 20.72 15.36
CA LYS A 228 21.19 21.21 14.34
C LYS A 228 20.52 22.20 13.38
N CYS A 229 20.25 23.41 13.85
CA CYS A 229 20.34 24.65 13.08
C CYS A 229 20.09 25.81 14.04
N SER A 230 21.05 26.73 14.15
CA SER A 230 20.88 27.99 14.87
C SER A 230 20.00 28.95 14.07
N LEU A 231 18.74 28.57 13.82
CA LEU A 231 17.73 29.45 13.24
C LEU A 231 16.36 29.05 13.80
N LEU A 232 15.82 29.91 14.67
CA LEU A 232 14.50 29.77 15.25
C LEU A 232 13.47 30.24 14.22
N VAL A 233 12.67 29.33 13.66
CA VAL A 233 11.44 29.69 12.94
C VAL A 233 10.33 28.78 13.45
N VAL A 234 9.46 29.34 14.28
CA VAL A 234 8.22 28.72 14.74
C VAL A 234 7.06 29.52 14.14
N THR A 235 6.22 28.85 13.35
CA THR A 235 4.84 29.25 13.04
C THR A 235 4.02 27.96 13.12
N PHE A 236 2.83 27.86 13.73
CA PHE A 236 1.61 28.63 13.51
C PHE A 236 0.62 28.60 14.69
N PHE A 237 -0.24 29.62 14.68
CA PHE A 237 -1.50 29.95 15.38
C PHE A 237 -2.40 28.84 15.97
N PRO A 238 -3.28 29.23 16.93
CA PRO A 238 -4.70 29.31 16.57
C PRO A 238 -5.39 30.59 17.08
N CYS A 239 -6.29 31.11 16.22
CA CYS A 239 -7.48 31.93 16.52
C CYS A 239 -7.34 33.26 17.31
N THR A 240 -8.14 34.24 16.86
CA THR A 240 -8.48 35.55 17.46
C THR A 240 -7.47 36.72 17.40
N GLN A 241 -7.88 37.73 16.61
CA GLN A 241 -7.65 39.17 16.71
C GLN A 241 -6.26 39.80 16.48
N GLN A 242 -6.30 40.76 15.54
CA GLN A 242 -5.51 42.00 15.42
C GLN A 242 -4.07 41.96 14.87
N LYS A 243 -3.93 42.74 13.79
CA LYS A 243 -2.72 43.32 13.18
C LYS A 243 -1.70 43.81 14.22
N LEU A 244 -0.41 43.59 13.94
CA LEU A 244 0.58 44.66 14.00
C LEU A 244 1.84 44.30 13.18
N ILE A 245 2.07 45.11 12.14
CA ILE A 245 3.31 45.18 11.35
C ILE A 245 4.23 46.13 12.11
N LEU A 246 5.44 45.69 12.51
CA LEU A 246 6.55 46.61 12.83
C LEU A 246 7.92 45.99 12.45
N PRO A 247 8.89 46.83 12.02
CA PRO A 247 10.14 46.39 11.40
C PRO A 247 11.25 46.09 12.40
N CYS A 248 12.15 45.17 12.04
CA CYS A 248 13.37 44.89 12.79
C CYS A 248 14.38 46.03 12.58
N ARG A 249 14.60 46.87 13.60
CA ARG A 249 15.71 47.83 13.65
C ARG A 249 16.99 47.10 14.04
N SER A 250 18.01 47.25 13.21
CA SER A 250 19.43 47.01 13.48
C SER A 250 19.96 47.99 14.53
N THR A 251 20.81 47.51 15.45
CA THR A 251 21.83 48.16 16.31
C THR A 251 21.93 47.38 17.64
N VAL A 252 23.06 47.01 18.23
CA VAL A 252 24.51 47.28 18.07
C VAL A 252 25.25 45.96 18.27
#